data_AF-B6BKU5-F1
#
_entry.id   AF-B6BKU5-F1
#
_cell.length_a   1.000
_cell.length_b   1.000
_cell.length_c   1.000
_cell.angle_alpha   90.00
_cell.angle_beta   90.00
_cell.angle_gamma   90.00
#
_symmetry.space_group_name_H-M   'P 1'
#
loop_
_entity.id
_entity.type
_entity.pdbx_description
1 polymer ?
#
loop_
_entity_poly.entity_id
_entity_poly.type
_entity_poly.pdbx_seq_one_letter_code
_entity_poly.pdbx_strand_id
1 'polypeptide(L)' 'MRDFEAIISELKLYLASSKNRKVLDKDVADALDMSQANFATIKRRNSTPYRNILEFCNKEELCCRDMFFE' A
#
# COMPACT_ATOMS: atom_id res chain seq x y z
N MET A 1 -7.74 -9.91 -10.25
CA MET A 1 -7.27 -8.60 -9.78
C MET A 1 -7.45 -8.64 -8.27
N ARG A 2 -6.35 -8.62 -7.51
CA ARG A 2 -6.43 -8.67 -6.04
C ARG A 2 -7.23 -7.46 -5.54
N ASP A 3 -8.09 -7.68 -4.54
CA ASP A 3 -8.81 -6.60 -3.88
C ASP A 3 -7.84 -5.61 -3.23
N PHE A 4 -8.29 -4.37 -3.04
CA PHE A 4 -7.52 -3.33 -2.37
C PHE A 4 -6.92 -3.80 -1.04
N GLU A 5 -7.70 -4.54 -0.26
CA GLU A 5 -7.25 -5.06 1.03
C GLU A 5 -6.10 -6.06 0.91
N ALA A 6 -6.10 -6.89 -0.14
CA ALA A 6 -5.00 -7.82 -0.41
C ALA A 6 -3.73 -7.07 -0.81
N ILE A 7 -3.84 -6.05 -1.69
CA ILE A 7 -2.70 -5.20 -2.07
C ILE A 7 -2.11 -4.49 -0.84
N ILE A 8 -2.98 -3.97 0.04
CA ILE A 8 -2.58 -3.29 1.29
C ILE A 8 -1.88 -4.27 2.25
N SER A 9 -2.37 -5.51 2.33
CA SER A 9 -1.77 -6.55 3.16
C SER A 9 -0.35 -6.89 2.69
N GLU A 10 -0.15 -7.05 1.38
CA GLU A 10 1.17 -7.28 0.80
C GLU A 10 2.10 -6.09 1.00
N LEU A 11 1.59 -4.87 0.82
CA LEU A 11 2.34 -3.64 1.09
C LEU A 11 2.80 -3.59 2.56
N LYS A 12 1.93 -3.99 3.50
CA LYS A 12 2.27 -4.09 4.92
C LYS A 12 3.36 -5.13 5.18
N LEU A 13 3.26 -6.30 4.55
CA LEU A 13 4.25 -7.37 4.67
C LEU A 13 5.62 -6.93 4.13
N TYR A 14 5.63 -6.30 2.95
CA TYR A 14 6.84 -5.76 2.35
C TYR A 14 7.49 -4.68 3.23
N LEU A 15 6.71 -3.69 3.68
CA LEU A 15 7.19 -2.65 4.59
C LEU A 15 7.67 -3.24 5.94
N ALA A 16 7.04 -4.32 6.41
CA ALA A 16 7.41 -4.97 7.67
C ALA A 16 8.72 -5.73 7.54
N SER A 17 8.93 -6.36 6.38
CA SER A 17 10.20 -7.01 6.01
C SER A 17 11.32 -5.98 5.93
N SER A 18 11.10 -4.85 5.27
CA SER A 18 12.10 -3.78 5.11
C SER A 18 12.48 -3.12 6.44
N LYS A 19 11.49 -2.85 7.32
CA LYS A 19 11.74 -2.13 8.59
C LYS A 19 11.96 -3.04 9.80
N ASN A 20 11.93 -4.37 9.65
CA ASN A 20 11.98 -5.37 10.73
C ASN A 20 11.12 -4.97 11.95
N ARG A 21 9.97 -4.37 11.68
CA ARG A 21 9.06 -3.81 12.68
C ARG A 21 7.63 -3.94 12.23
N LYS A 22 6.71 -3.96 13.20
CA LYS A 22 5.27 -4.00 12.93
C LYS A 22 4.85 -2.75 12.16
N VAL A 23 4.39 -2.92 10.92
CA VAL A 23 3.83 -1.86 10.10
C VAL A 23 2.40 -1.59 10.50
N LEU A 24 2.10 -0.31 10.70
CA LEU A 24 0.78 0.18 11.05
C LEU A 24 0.16 0.88 9.83
N ASP A 25 -1.15 1.11 9.86
CA ASP A 25 -1.84 1.83 8.77
C ASP A 25 -1.25 3.22 8.50
N LYS A 26 -0.66 3.86 9.52
CA LYS A 26 0.07 5.13 9.36
C LYS A 26 1.34 4.99 8.51
N ASP A 27 2.07 3.88 8.62
CA ASP A 27 3.27 3.63 7.83
C ASP A 27 2.92 3.31 6.37
N VAL A 28 1.79 2.62 6.15
CA VAL A 28 1.26 2.39 4.79
C VAL A 28 0.78 3.70 4.17
N ALA A 29 0.10 4.54 4.94
CA ALA A 29 -0.33 5.86 4.48
C ALA A 29 0.89 6.72 4.08
N ASP A 30 1.92 6.75 4.92
CA ASP A 30 3.19 7.45 4.66
C ASP A 30 3.90 6.91 3.40
N ALA A 31 3.97 5.59 3.25
CA ALA A 31 4.52 4.94 2.07
C ALA A 31 3.77 5.29 0.77
N LEU A 32 2.45 5.43 0.86
CA LEU A 32 1.59 5.84 -0.25
C LEU A 32 1.51 7.37 -0.42
N ASP A 33 2.39 8.14 0.23
CA ASP A 33 2.42 9.61 0.21
C ASP A 33 1.05 10.23 0.52
N MET A 34 0.37 9.70 1.53
CA MET A 34 -0.93 10.17 1.95
C MET A 34 -1.06 10.25 3.46
N SER A 35 -1.86 11.22 3.94
CA SER A 35 -2.16 11.28 5.37
C SER A 35 -3.03 10.10 5.79
N GLN A 36 -2.87 9.66 7.04
CA GLN A 36 -3.69 8.59 7.64
C GLN A 36 -5.20 8.83 7.49
N ALA A 37 -5.65 10.09 7.57
CA ALA A 37 -7.05 10.47 7.34
C ALA A 37 -7.51 10.22 5.90
N ASN A 38 -6.64 10.50 4.93
CA ASN A 38 -6.91 10.26 3.52
C ASN A 38 -6.99 8.75 3.25
N PHE A 39 -6.03 7.98 3.77
CA PHE A 39 -6.03 6.52 3.71
C PHE A 39 -7.31 5.90 4.29
N ALA A 40 -7.73 6.34 5.49
CA ALA A 40 -8.97 5.88 6.12
C ALA A 40 -10.22 6.22 5.29
N THR A 41 -10.21 7.38 4.62
CA THR A 41 -11.31 7.82 3.74
C THR A 41 -11.38 6.96 2.48
N ILE A 42 -10.24 6.70 1.85
CA ILE A 42 -10.12 5.89 0.64
C ILE A 42 -10.53 4.44 0.93
N LYS A 43 -10.06 3.88 2.06
CA LYS A 43 -10.49 2.57 2.57
C LYS A 43 -12.00 2.51 2.81
N ARG A 44 -12.59 3.53 3.43
CA ARG A 44 -14.05 3.62 3.63
C ARG A 44 -14.83 3.73 2.33
N ARG A 45 -14.27 4.40 1.33
CA ARG A 45 -14.87 4.53 0.00
C ARG A 45 -14.71 3.29 -0.88
N ASN A 46 -14.00 2.25 -0.42
CA ASN A 46 -13.61 1.10 -1.26
C ASN A 46 -12.96 1.53 -2.59
N SER A 47 -12.29 2.68 -2.58
CA SER A 47 -11.61 3.20 -3.75
C SER A 47 -10.15 2.77 -3.66
N THR A 48 -9.60 2.21 -4.73
CA THR A 48 -8.18 1.83 -4.74
C THR A 48 -7.38 3.03 -5.24
N PRO A 49 -6.44 3.58 -4.45
CA PRO A 49 -5.58 4.67 -4.89
C PRO A 49 -4.47 4.12 -5.76
N TYR A 50 -4.83 3.68 -6.98
CA TYR A 50 -3.90 3.07 -7.93
C TYR A 50 -2.69 3.95 -8.19
N ARG A 51 -2.89 5.27 -8.31
CA ARG A 51 -1.82 6.24 -8.53
C ARG A 51 -0.78 6.20 -7.41
N ASN A 52 -1.20 6.26 -6.16
CA ASN A 52 -0.31 6.25 -5.00
C ASN A 52 0.44 4.92 -4.87
N ILE A 53 -0.25 3.80 -5.16
CA ILE A 53 0.39 2.48 -5.13
C ILE A 53 1.43 2.36 -6.25
N LEU A 54 1.12 2.85 -7.46
CA LEU A 54 2.06 2.90 -8.59
C LEU A 54 3.30 3.75 -8.27
N GLU A 55 3.10 4.93 -7.68
CA GLU A 55 4.19 5.83 -7.26
C GLU A 55 5.05 5.14 -6.18
N PHE A 56 4.43 4.47 -5.21
CA PHE A 56 5.14 3.68 -4.21
C PHE A 56 5.95 2.55 -4.84
N CYS A 57 5.34 1.78 -5.74
CA CYS A 57 6.04 0.69 -6.42
C CYS A 57 7.21 1.22 -7.27
N ASN A 58 7.06 2.38 -7.90
CA ASN A 58 8.15 3.01 -8.64
C ASN A 58 9.29 3.42 -7.71
N LYS A 59 8.97 4.02 -6.55
CA LYS A 59 9.95 4.50 -5.57
C LYS A 59 10.74 3.37 -4.92
N GLU A 60 10.08 2.25 -4.62
CA GLU A 60 10.70 1.06 -4.01
C GLU A 60 11.23 0.06 -5.04
N GLU A 61 11.22 0.40 -6.34
CA GLU A 61 11.59 -0.49 -7.46
C GLU A 61 10.85 -1.85 -7.44
N LEU A 62 9.61 -1.86 -6.97
CA LEU A 62 8.77 -3.04 -6.86
C LEU A 62 8.05 -3.33 -8.18
N CYS A 63 7.93 -4.62 -8.49
CA CYS A 63 7.10 -5.04 -9.62
C CYS A 63 5.61 -4.97 -9.22
N CYS A 64 4.87 -4.00 -9.77
CA CYS A 64 3.42 -3.91 -9.58
C CYS A 64 2.70 -5.20 -9.98
N ARG A 65 3.25 -5.97 -10.92
CA ARG A 65 2.64 -7.22 -11.37
C ARG A 65 2.41 -8.18 -10.19
N ASP A 66 3.44 -8.47 -9.41
CA ASP A 66 3.35 -9.33 -8.22
C ASP A 66 2.35 -8.81 -7.18
N MET A 67 2.25 -7.49 -7.03
CA MET A 67 1.35 -6.87 -6.06
C MET A 67 -0.13 -6.97 -6.47
N PHE A 68 -0.43 -6.81 -7.76
CA PHE A 68 -1.80 -6.71 -8.27
C PHE A 68 -2.34 -8.01 -8.92
N PHE A 69 -1.45 -8.87 -9.42
CA PHE A 69 -1.74 -10.05 -10.21
C PHE A 69 -0.86 -11.21 -9.72
N GLU A 70 -1.46 -12.10 -8.93
CA GLU A 70 -0.96 -13.47 -8.77
C GLU A 70 -1.38 -14.30 -9.99
#